data_AF-A0A4Y7SDS4-F1
#
_entry.id   AF-A0A4Y7SDS4-F1
#
_cell.length_a   1.000
_cell.length_b   1.000
_cell.length_c   1.000
_cell.angle_alpha   90.00
_cell.angle_beta   90.00
_cell.angle_gamma   90.00
#
_symmetry.space_group_name_H-M   'P 1'
#
loop_
_entity.id
_entity.type
_entity.pdbx_description
1 polymer ?
#
loop_
_entity_poly.entity_id
_entity_poly.type
_entity_poly.pdbx_seq_one_letter_code
_entity_poly.pdbx_strand_id
1 'polypeptide(L)'
;LALSLTSTCFGALHVIAWSPPSPSRAEHLLWHICSLFLVLYPFQPVLFNPCFRLLIGSESPKMLGEPILVSIALISSLGAMTYSATRLSLLVLPFVELRNLSPLVHQTVSWSDLIPHV
;
A
#
# COMPACT_ATOMS: atom_id res chain seq x y z
N LEU A 1 13.33 9.07 5.42
CA LEU A 1 12.75 9.89 4.34
C LEU A 1 12.79 9.16 3.00
N ALA A 2 13.95 8.75 2.49
CA ALA A 2 14.06 8.01 1.23
C ALA A 2 13.20 6.72 1.20
N LEU A 3 13.23 5.91 2.25
CA LEU A 3 12.38 4.71 2.38
C LEU A 3 10.87 5.01 2.40
N SER A 4 10.49 6.16 2.96
CA SER A 4 9.09 6.61 2.97
C SER A 4 8.65 7.02 1.57
N LEU A 5 9.48 7.79 0.86
CA LEU A 5 9.24 8.22 -0.51
C LEU A 5 9.10 7.03 -1.48
N THR A 6 10.00 6.05 -1.40
CA THR A 6 9.90 4.86 -2.28
C THR A 6 8.65 4.04 -1.98
N SER A 7 8.23 3.95 -0.72
CA SER A 7 6.96 3.32 -0.35
C SER A 7 5.75 4.08 -0.88
N THR A 8 5.73 5.40 -0.71
CA THR A 8 4.64 6.24 -1.21
C THR A 8 4.55 6.19 -2.72
N CYS A 9 5.67 6.32 -3.44
CA CYS A 9 5.68 6.22 -4.90
C CYS A 9 5.21 4.84 -5.37
N PHE A 10 5.67 3.76 -4.75
CA PHE A 10 5.22 2.41 -5.08
C PHE A 10 3.71 2.26 -4.84
N GLY A 11 3.20 2.63 -3.66
CA GLY A 11 1.77 2.57 -3.36
C GLY A 11 0.93 3.45 -4.30
N ALA A 12 1.37 4.66 -4.60
CA ALA A 12 0.71 5.58 -5.52
C ALA A 12 0.68 5.04 -6.96
N LEU A 13 1.78 4.45 -7.43
CA LEU A 13 1.81 3.78 -8.73
C LEU A 13 0.80 2.62 -8.76
N HIS A 14 0.66 1.85 -7.69
CA HIS A 14 -0.37 0.80 -7.61
C HIS A 14 -1.81 1.34 -7.59
N VAL A 15 -2.07 2.49 -6.96
CA VAL A 15 -3.39 3.16 -7.02
C VAL A 15 -3.69 3.70 -8.42
N ILE A 16 -2.70 4.32 -9.07
CA ILE A 16 -2.85 4.98 -10.38
C ILE A 16 -2.89 3.96 -11.51
N ALA A 17 -2.13 2.86 -11.39
CA ALA A 17 -1.81 2.04 -12.54
C ALA A 17 -2.97 1.20 -13.06
N TRP A 18 -3.97 0.81 -12.25
CA TRP A 18 -4.81 -0.30 -12.74
C TRP A 18 -6.24 -0.37 -12.19
N SER A 19 -7.20 -0.39 -13.11
CA SER A 19 -8.51 -1.02 -12.95
C SER A 19 -8.55 -2.24 -13.90
N PRO A 20 -8.16 -3.44 -13.45
CA PRO A 20 -8.15 -4.61 -14.31
C PRO A 20 -9.58 -4.91 -14.78
N PRO A 21 -9.77 -5.51 -15.97
CA PRO A 21 -11.10 -5.84 -16.47
C PRO A 21 -11.80 -6.97 -15.71
N SER A 22 -11.12 -7.65 -14.77
CA SER A 22 -11.67 -8.80 -14.03
C SER A 22 -11.09 -9.05 -12.62
N PRO A 23 -11.08 -8.09 -11.68
CA PRO A 23 -10.90 -8.41 -10.27
C PRO A 23 -12.27 -8.74 -9.67
N SER A 24 -12.35 -9.79 -8.88
CA SER A 24 -13.48 -9.95 -7.97
C SER A 24 -13.56 -8.71 -7.06
N ARG A 25 -14.77 -8.34 -6.62
CA ARG A 25 -14.98 -7.13 -5.79
C ARG A 25 -14.08 -7.10 -4.54
N ALA A 26 -13.75 -8.28 -4.00
CA ALA A 26 -12.87 -8.44 -2.86
C ALA A 26 -11.40 -8.09 -3.17
N GLU A 27 -10.86 -8.54 -4.30
CA GLU A 27 -9.48 -8.27 -4.72
C GLU A 27 -9.25 -6.77 -4.94
N HIS A 28 -10.22 -6.09 -5.54
CA HIS A 28 -10.15 -4.65 -5.77
C HIS A 28 -10.20 -3.83 -4.47
N LEU A 29 -11.04 -4.24 -3.51
CA LEU A 29 -11.08 -3.64 -2.18
C LEU A 29 -9.75 -3.86 -1.45
N LEU A 30 -9.23 -5.08 -1.49
CA LEU A 30 -7.96 -5.42 -0.84
C LEU A 30 -6.81 -4.62 -1.43
N TRP A 31 -6.78 -4.47 -2.76
CA TRP A 31 -5.81 -3.65 -3.49
C TRP A 31 -5.83 -2.19 -3.05
N HIS A 32 -6.99 -1.55 -3.01
CA HIS A 32 -7.11 -0.15 -2.59
C HIS A 32 -6.75 0.06 -1.13
N ILE A 33 -7.25 -0.80 -0.23
CA ILE A 33 -6.94 -0.72 1.20
C ILE A 33 -5.43 -0.92 1.42
N CYS A 34 -4.84 -1.91 0.74
CA CYS A 34 -3.42 -2.18 0.81
C CYS A 34 -2.59 -0.99 0.33
N SER A 35 -2.92 -0.44 -0.84
CA SER A 35 -2.17 0.67 -1.42
C SER A 35 -2.28 1.94 -0.58
N LEU A 36 -3.46 2.24 -0.02
CA LEU A 36 -3.65 3.36 0.89
C LEU A 36 -2.83 3.19 2.18
N PHE A 37 -2.85 1.99 2.77
CA PHE A 37 -2.05 1.70 3.96
C PHE A 37 -0.55 1.88 3.71
N LEU A 38 -0.07 1.45 2.54
CA LEU A 38 1.33 1.58 2.12
C LEU A 38 1.79 3.03 1.95
N VAL A 39 0.87 3.91 1.55
CA VAL A 39 1.09 5.35 1.42
C VAL A 39 1.14 6.03 2.79
N LEU A 40 0.20 5.69 3.69
CA LEU A 40 0.03 6.41 4.96
C LEU A 40 0.98 5.94 6.07
N TYR A 41 1.22 4.63 6.18
CA TYR A 41 2.02 4.05 7.27
C TYR A 41 3.44 4.64 7.39
N PRO A 42 4.21 4.88 6.30
CA PRO A 42 5.53 5.49 6.38
C PRO A 42 5.57 6.92 6.93
N PHE A 43 4.43 7.64 6.94
CA PHE A 43 4.30 8.97 7.51
C PHE A 43 3.90 8.96 8.99
N GLN A 44 3.45 7.82 9.52
CA GLN A 44 3.07 7.65 10.92
C GLN A 44 4.10 8.24 11.90
N PRO A 45 5.41 7.89 11.87
CA PRO A 45 6.36 8.45 12.83
C PRO A 45 6.61 9.95 12.67
N VAL A 46 6.40 10.50 11.47
CA VAL A 46 6.59 11.94 11.19
C VAL A 46 5.46 12.76 11.80
N LEU A 47 4.22 12.27 11.69
CA LEU A 47 3.02 12.95 12.20
C LEU A 47 2.81 12.67 13.69
N PHE A 48 3.03 11.43 14.12
CA PHE A 48 2.67 10.96 15.46
C PHE A 48 3.66 11.43 16.53
N ASN A 49 4.97 11.35 16.27
CA ASN A 49 6.00 11.71 17.25
C ASN A 49 5.93 13.18 17.76
N PRO A 50 5.77 14.21 16.90
CA PRO A 50 5.62 15.59 17.39
C PRO A 50 4.26 15.79 18.08
N CYS A 51 3.18 15.22 17.55
CA CYS A 51 1.84 15.35 18.12
C CYS A 51 1.78 14.71 19.53
N PHE A 52 2.38 13.53 19.68
CA PHE A 52 2.51 12.83 20.95
C PHE A 52 3.29 13.64 22.00
N ARG A 53 4.42 14.24 21.60
CA ARG A 53 5.20 15.12 22.48
C ARG A 53 4.43 16.36 22.91
N LEU A 54 3.60 16.92 22.03
CA LEU A 54 2.74 18.06 22.36
C LEU A 54 1.59 17.68 23.31
N LEU A 55 0.99 16.49 23.13
CA LEU A 55 -0.20 16.07 23.88
C LEU A 55 0.11 15.63 25.31
N ILE A 56 1.24 14.94 25.53
CA ILE A 56 1.61 14.43 26.85
C ILE A 56 2.29 15.49 27.73
N GLY A 57 2.88 16.53 27.12
CA GLY A 57 3.63 17.54 27.85
C GLY A 57 4.91 16.97 28.48
N SER A 58 5.94 17.80 28.60
CA SER A 58 7.27 17.37 29.08
C SER A 58 7.27 16.82 30.52
N GLU A 59 6.24 17.13 31.32
CA GLU A 59 6.19 16.92 32.78
C GLU A 59 5.08 15.93 33.21
N SER A 60 4.68 14.99 32.36
CA SER A 60 3.66 14.00 32.74
C SER A 60 4.17 13.05 33.84
N PRO A 61 3.34 12.69 34.84
CA PRO A 61 3.74 11.73 35.87
C PRO A 61 4.04 10.35 35.25
N LYS A 62 5.17 9.74 35.64
CA LYS A 62 5.68 8.45 35.12
C LYS A 62 4.63 7.33 35.07
N MET A 63 3.64 7.37 35.95
CA MET A 63 2.55 6.39 36.03
C MET A 63 1.63 6.38 34.80
N LEU A 64 1.47 7.52 34.12
CA LEU A 64 0.63 7.62 32.92
C LEU A 64 1.44 7.40 31.62
N GLY A 65 2.72 7.77 31.60
CA GLY A 65 3.59 7.68 30.43
C GLY A 65 3.96 6.25 30.02
N GLU A 66 4.33 5.40 31.00
CA GLU A 66 4.77 4.01 30.75
C GLU A 66 3.72 3.13 30.03
N PRO A 67 2.46 3.02 30.51
CA PRO A 67 1.46 2.18 29.83
C PRO A 67 1.09 2.72 28.44
N ILE A 68 1.14 4.04 28.25
CA ILE A 68 0.89 4.68 26.95
C ILE A 68 2.00 4.35 25.96
N LEU A 69 3.26 4.42 26.39
CA LEU A 69 4.43 4.09 25.56
C LEU A 69 4.41 2.63 25.11
N VAL A 70 4.11 1.70 26.03
CA VAL A 70 3.96 0.27 25.72
C VAL A 70 2.83 0.03 24.73
N SER A 71 1.69 0.71 24.92
CA SER A 71 0.54 0.61 24.02
C SER A 71 0.89 1.11 22.60
N ILE A 72 1.62 2.22 22.49
CA ILE A 72 2.09 2.76 21.20
C ILE A 72 3.08 1.81 20.54
N ALA A 73 4.01 1.24 21.30
CA ALA A 73 4.97 0.26 20.79
C ALA A 73 4.27 -0.98 20.23
N LEU A 74 3.23 -1.46 20.93
CA LEU A 74 2.40 -2.59 20.48
C LEU A 74 1.62 -2.27 19.21
N ILE A 75 0.98 -1.09 19.14
CA ILE A 75 0.25 -0.66 17.95
C ILE A 75 1.21 -0.51 16.76
N SER A 76 2.39 0.05 16.98
CA SER A 76 3.40 0.21 15.93
C SER A 76 3.98 -1.14 15.46
N SER A 77 4.13 -2.13 16.33
CA SER A 77 4.63 -3.45 15.94
C SER A 77 3.59 -4.21 15.09
N LEU A 78 2.33 -4.18 15.50
CA LEU A 78 1.21 -4.73 14.73
C LEU A 78 1.10 -4.05 13.36
N GLY A 79 1.19 -2.72 13.32
CA GLY A 79 1.19 -1.95 12.07
C GLY A 79 2.35 -2.34 11.13
N ALA A 80 3.53 -2.64 11.67
CA ALA A 80 4.67 -3.09 10.87
C ALA A 80 4.45 -4.48 10.26
N MET A 81 3.82 -5.39 11.00
CA MET A 81 3.41 -6.69 10.48
C MET A 81 2.40 -6.54 9.35
N THR A 82 1.37 -5.71 9.55
CA THR A 82 0.37 -5.41 8.51
C THR A 82 1.03 -4.81 7.28
N TYR A 83 1.93 -3.83 7.45
CA TYR A 83 2.67 -3.21 6.33
C TYR A 83 3.46 -4.24 5.52
N SER A 84 4.08 -5.21 6.20
CA SER A 84 4.82 -6.30 5.55
C SER A 84 3.88 -7.22 4.77
N ALA A 85 2.72 -7.57 5.33
CA ALA A 85 1.70 -8.36 4.63
C ALA A 85 1.14 -7.61 3.41
N THR A 86 0.85 -6.32 3.55
CA THR A 86 0.39 -5.43 2.47
C THR A 86 1.35 -5.43 1.28
N ARG A 87 2.67 -5.36 1.54
CA ARG A 87 3.70 -5.46 0.50
C ARG A 87 3.60 -6.77 -0.28
N LEU A 88 3.47 -7.88 0.43
CA LEU A 88 3.37 -9.20 -0.19
C LEU A 88 2.07 -9.32 -0.99
N SER A 89 0.95 -8.82 -0.48
CA SER A 89 -0.34 -8.83 -1.20
C SER A 89 -0.28 -8.04 -2.51
N LEU A 90 0.30 -6.83 -2.51
CA LEU A 90 0.46 -6.03 -3.72
C LEU A 90 1.45 -6.64 -4.72
N LEU A 91 2.40 -7.45 -4.26
CA LEU A 91 3.27 -8.23 -5.14
C LEU A 91 2.54 -9.43 -5.75
N VAL A 92 1.69 -10.13 -4.98
CA VAL A 92 1.04 -11.37 -5.41
C VAL A 92 -0.19 -11.12 -6.29
N LEU A 93 -1.01 -10.11 -5.99
CA LEU A 93 -2.25 -9.82 -6.73
C LEU A 93 -2.05 -9.70 -8.26
N PRO A 94 -1.01 -8.99 -8.77
CA PRO A 94 -0.77 -8.90 -10.21
C PRO A 94 -0.47 -10.25 -10.87
N PHE A 95 0.22 -11.16 -10.17
CA PHE A 95 0.46 -12.52 -10.68
C PHE A 95 -0.81 -13.37 -10.69
N VAL A 96 -1.70 -13.16 -9.73
CA VAL A 96 -3.02 -13.80 -9.72
C VAL A 96 -3.88 -13.30 -10.88
N GLU A 97 -3.81 -12.00 -11.20
CA GLU A 97 -4.50 -11.41 -12.34
C GLU A 97 -3.95 -11.91 -13.70
N LEU A 98 -2.63 -12.14 -13.80
CA LEU A 98 -2.00 -12.74 -14.99
C LEU A 98 -2.54 -14.15 -15.30
N ARG A 99 -3.05 -14.89 -14.31
CA ARG A 99 -3.68 -16.21 -14.54
C ARG A 99 -5.01 -16.09 -15.29
N ASN A 100 -5.72 -14.99 -15.14
CA ASN A 100 -7.06 -14.76 -15.69
C ASN A 100 -7.03 -13.66 -16.75
N LEU A 101 -6.02 -13.69 -17.64
CA LEU A 101 -5.88 -12.72 -18.72
C LEU A 101 -7.16 -12.64 -19.55
N SER A 102 -7.60 -11.41 -19.80
CA SER A 102 -8.76 -11.13 -20.65
C SER A 102 -8.60 -11.84 -22.00
N PRO A 103 -9.67 -12.47 -22.53
CA PRO A 103 -9.64 -13.13 -23.84
C PRO A 103 -9.20 -12.18 -24.97
N LEU A 104 -9.27 -10.87 -24.77
CA LEU A 104 -8.79 -9.84 -25.69
C LEU A 104 -7.28 -9.91 -25.97
N VAL A 105 -6.45 -10.35 -25.00
CA VAL A 105 -4.99 -10.49 -25.20
C VAL A 105 -4.64 -11.70 -26.07
N HIS A 106 -5.55 -12.67 -26.16
CA HIS A 106 -5.38 -13.84 -27.03
C HIS A 106 -5.78 -13.54 -28.48
N GLN A 107 -6.40 -12.38 -28.75
CA GLN A 107 -6.62 -11.93 -30.12
C GLN A 107 -5.29 -11.44 -30.68
N THR A 108 -4.75 -12.19 -31.64
CA THR A 108 -3.57 -11.78 -32.41
C THR A 108 -3.87 -10.46 -33.10
N VAL A 109 -3.10 -9.42 -32.79
CA VAL A 109 -3.11 -8.16 -33.54
C VAL A 109 -2.90 -8.50 -35.02
N SER A 110 -3.84 -8.07 -35.88
CA SER A 110 -3.73 -8.26 -37.32
C SER A 110 -2.63 -7.33 -37.86
N TRP A 111 -1.38 -7.76 -37.72
CA TRP A 111 -0.20 -7.01 -38.16
C TRP A 111 -0.24 -6.70 -39.67
N SER A 112 -0.98 -7.49 -40.45
CA SER A 112 -1.20 -7.28 -41.88
C SER A 112 -1.95 -5.98 -42.20
N ASP A 113 -2.81 -5.48 -41.30
CA ASP A 113 -3.55 -4.23 -41.51
C ASP A 113 -2.72 -2.98 -41.19
N LEU A 114 -1.60 -3.14 -40.47
CA LEU A 114 -0.70 -2.06 -40.07
C LEU A 114 0.45 -1.84 -41.06
N ILE A 115 0.63 -2.73 -42.04
CA ILE A 115 1.63 -2.56 -43.10
C ILE A 115 0.98 -1.70 -44.20
N PRO A 116 1.44 -0.45 -44.42
CA PRO A 116 0.96 0.33 -45.53
C PRO A 116 1.33 -0.40 -46.82
N HIS A 117 0.31 -0.83 -47.55
CA HIS A 117 0.44 -1.34 -48.90
C HIS A 117 0.73 -0.15 -49.81
N VAL A 118 1.96 -0.09 -50.31
CA VAL A 118 2.42 0.90 -51.31
C VAL A 118 2.16 0.38 -52.71
#